data_AF-A0A3G9G4S4-F1
#
_entry.id   AF-A0A3G9G4S4-F1
#
_cell.length_a   1.000
_cell.length_b   1.000
_cell.length_c   1.000
_cell.angle_alpha   90.00
_cell.angle_beta   90.00
_cell.angle_gamma   90.00
#
_symmetry.space_group_name_H-M   'P 1'
#
loop_
_entity.id
_entity.type
_entity.pdbx_description
1 polymer ?
#
loop_
_entity_poly.entity_id
_entity_poly.type
_entity_poly.pdbx_seq_one_letter_code
_entity_poly.pdbx_strand_id
1 'polypeptide(L)'
;MGDGMKLQRTKPLSKLNRALFWTHVVMIWEQILPALTPFLLLAGAIAVAAQWGIFAALSPLGHLGVLAAGVVVAALAAVLNLRGFRQPSFTEINTRLALDNGVTPEVLIGLRHKTKQPSLKIGKAKAGMAKGDPLALRYLMLILFGFGYLTQGPVPLSQIASAYMPLHKGAPVVLAQLDASR
;
A
#
# COMPACT_ATOMS: atom_id res chain seq x y z
N MET A 1 -25.68 -32.73 -44.63
CA MET A 1 -24.60 -32.68 -43.61
C MET A 1 -24.63 -31.32 -42.95
N GLY A 2 -25.42 -31.16 -41.89
CA GLY A 2 -25.38 -29.96 -41.06
C GLY A 2 -24.36 -30.18 -39.96
N ASP A 3 -23.14 -29.68 -40.17
CA ASP A 3 -22.10 -29.73 -39.16
C ASP A 3 -22.51 -28.79 -38.02
N GLY A 4 -22.94 -29.40 -36.91
CA GLY A 4 -23.47 -28.70 -35.77
C GLY A 4 -22.43 -27.75 -35.21
N MET A 5 -22.74 -26.45 -35.26
CA MET A 5 -21.98 -25.38 -34.65
C MET A 5 -21.97 -25.58 -33.13
N LYS A 6 -21.09 -26.46 -32.64
CA LYS A 6 -20.88 -26.72 -31.22
C LYS A 6 -20.27 -25.46 -30.62
N LEU A 7 -21.12 -24.59 -30.07
CA LEU A 7 -20.73 -23.47 -29.23
C LEU A 7 -19.98 -24.06 -28.02
N GLN A 8 -18.65 -24.16 -28.14
CA GLN A 8 -17.81 -24.68 -27.08
C GLN A 8 -17.92 -23.73 -25.89
N ARG A 9 -18.57 -24.23 -24.82
CA ARG A 9 -18.56 -23.60 -23.49
C ARG A 9 -17.13 -23.22 -23.15
N THR A 10 -16.91 -21.91 -22.99
CA THR A 10 -15.62 -21.32 -22.62
C THR A 10 -15.04 -22.08 -21.43
N LYS A 11 -13.90 -22.74 -21.61
CA LYS A 11 -13.20 -23.39 -20.50
C LYS A 11 -12.93 -22.33 -19.41
N PRO A 12 -13.34 -22.53 -18.16
CA PRO A 12 -13.22 -21.51 -17.10
C PRO A 12 -11.76 -21.08 -16.84
N LEU A 13 -10.79 -21.93 -17.18
CA LEU A 13 -9.35 -21.74 -16.96
C LEU A 13 -8.58 -21.35 -18.24
N SER A 14 -9.11 -20.43 -19.04
CA SER A 14 -8.41 -19.93 -20.23
C SER A 14 -7.30 -18.93 -19.85
N LYS A 15 -6.20 -18.87 -20.62
CA LYS A 15 -5.08 -17.93 -20.38
C LYS A 15 -5.56 -16.47 -20.38
N LEU A 16 -6.58 -16.16 -21.20
CA LEU A 16 -7.25 -14.87 -21.25
C LEU A 16 -8.00 -14.56 -19.94
N ASN A 17 -8.80 -15.50 -19.42
CA ASN A 17 -9.53 -15.28 -18.16
C ASN A 17 -8.58 -15.01 -17.00
N ARG A 18 -7.44 -15.70 -16.96
CA ARG A 18 -6.39 -15.44 -15.96
C ARG A 18 -5.80 -14.04 -16.10
N ALA A 19 -5.49 -13.60 -17.32
CA ALA A 19 -4.96 -12.26 -17.56
C ALA A 19 -5.97 -11.16 -17.19
N LEU A 20 -7.25 -11.36 -17.51
CA LEU A 20 -8.34 -10.44 -17.12
C LEU A 20 -8.51 -10.38 -15.60
N PHE A 21 -8.48 -11.53 -14.92
CA PHE A 21 -8.55 -11.60 -13.46
C PHE A 21 -7.41 -10.82 -12.81
N TRP A 22 -6.16 -11.05 -13.22
CA TRP A 22 -5.03 -10.33 -12.65
C TRP A 22 -5.03 -8.84 -12.99
N THR A 23 -5.49 -8.45 -14.17
CA THR A 23 -5.67 -7.03 -14.52
C THR A 23 -6.69 -6.36 -13.61
N HIS A 24 -7.82 -7.03 -13.33
CA HIS A 24 -8.81 -6.56 -12.37
C HIS A 24 -8.16 -6.37 -10.98
N VAL A 25 -7.45 -7.38 -10.48
CA VAL A 25 -6.78 -7.33 -9.17
C VAL A 25 -5.79 -6.16 -9.10
N VAL A 26 -4.97 -5.96 -10.13
CA VAL A 26 -4.01 -4.84 -10.21
C VAL A 26 -4.74 -3.49 -10.18
N MET A 27 -5.84 -3.35 -10.92
CA MET A 27 -6.62 -2.11 -10.93
C MET A 27 -7.29 -1.81 -9.59
N ILE A 28 -7.80 -2.83 -8.88
CA ILE A 28 -8.29 -2.68 -7.51
C ILE A 28 -7.14 -2.23 -6.60
N TRP A 29 -5.99 -2.89 -6.71
CA TRP A 29 -4.81 -2.58 -5.89
C TRP A 29 -4.38 -1.11 -6.04
N GLU A 30 -4.36 -0.59 -7.27
CA GLU A 30 -4.07 0.81 -7.54
C GLU A 30 -5.01 1.80 -6.85
N GLN A 31 -6.28 1.44 -6.70
CA GLN A 31 -7.26 2.28 -6.01
C GLN A 31 -7.17 2.18 -4.49
N ILE A 32 -6.69 1.05 -3.97
CA ILE A 32 -6.51 0.83 -2.53
C ILE A 32 -5.22 1.49 -2.02
N LEU A 33 -4.16 1.54 -2.83
CA LEU A 33 -2.85 2.09 -2.42
C LEU A 33 -2.93 3.49 -1.77
N PRO A 34 -3.65 4.48 -2.31
CA PRO A 34 -3.83 5.78 -1.67
C PRO A 34 -4.46 5.70 -0.27
N ALA A 35 -5.36 4.74 -0.02
CA ALA A 35 -6.02 4.57 1.26
C ALA A 35 -5.11 3.95 2.33
N LEU A 36 -4.11 3.16 1.93
CA LEU A 36 -3.10 2.62 2.84
C LEU A 36 -2.02 3.65 3.20
N THR A 37 -1.84 4.66 2.35
CA THR A 37 -0.82 5.71 2.52
C THR A 37 -0.88 6.42 3.88
N PRO A 38 -2.03 6.87 4.41
CA PRO A 38 -2.08 7.51 5.73
C PRO A 38 -1.63 6.61 6.88
N PHE A 39 -1.85 5.29 6.80
CA PHE A 39 -1.36 4.36 7.81
C PHE A 39 0.16 4.17 7.73
N LEU A 40 0.71 4.12 6.52
CA LEU A 40 2.16 4.07 6.32
C LEU A 40 2.84 5.35 6.81
N LEU A 41 2.23 6.52 6.55
CA LEU A 41 2.69 7.79 7.09
C LEU A 41 2.58 7.82 8.62
N LEU A 42 1.49 7.35 9.21
CA LEU A 42 1.36 7.27 10.66
C LEU A 42 2.46 6.38 11.27
N ALA A 43 2.70 5.20 10.71
CA ALA A 43 3.78 4.32 11.16
C ALA A 43 5.16 5.01 11.02
N GLY A 44 5.44 5.65 9.88
CA GLY A 44 6.66 6.42 9.68
C GLY A 44 6.82 7.54 10.71
N ALA A 45 5.75 8.30 10.99
CA ALA A 45 5.74 9.36 11.98
C ALA A 45 6.03 8.84 13.39
N ILE A 46 5.41 7.72 13.77
CA ILE A 46 5.65 7.07 15.07
C ILE A 46 7.11 6.62 15.16
N ALA A 47 7.64 5.97 14.11
CA ALA A 47 9.03 5.51 14.10
C ALA A 47 10.03 6.67 14.23
N VAL A 48 9.81 7.77 13.51
CA VAL A 48 10.61 9.00 13.63
C VAL A 48 10.50 9.51 15.07
N ALA A 49 9.30 9.79 15.57
CA ALA A 49 9.12 10.30 16.94
C ALA A 49 9.72 9.37 18.02
N ALA A 50 9.70 8.05 17.81
CA ALA A 50 10.33 7.06 18.68
C ALA A 50 11.85 7.15 18.68
N GLN A 51 12.45 7.33 17.49
CA GLN A 51 13.88 7.58 17.35
C GLN A 51 14.28 8.80 18.17
N TRP A 52 13.51 9.89 18.07
CA TRP A 52 13.72 11.10 18.87
C TRP A 52 13.40 10.95 20.37
N GLY A 53 12.92 9.78 20.82
CA GLY A 53 12.63 9.51 22.23
C GLY A 53 11.34 10.15 22.75
N ILE A 54 10.49 10.72 21.88
CA ILE A 54 9.28 11.46 22.29
C ILE A 54 8.34 10.57 23.12
N PHE A 55 8.17 9.30 22.73
CA PHE A 55 7.28 8.36 23.41
C PHE A 55 7.77 7.93 24.80
N ALA A 56 9.07 8.03 25.07
CA ALA A 56 9.64 7.71 26.38
C ALA A 56 9.24 8.75 27.44
N ALA A 57 9.03 10.00 27.05
CA ALA A 57 8.61 11.08 27.94
C ALA A 57 7.11 11.07 28.28
N LEU A 58 6.30 10.34 27.51
CA LEU A 58 4.84 10.31 27.72
C LEU A 58 4.48 9.40 28.90
N SER A 59 3.34 9.66 29.56
CA SER A 59 2.71 8.65 30.41
C SER A 59 2.13 7.51 29.55
N PRO A 60 1.81 6.32 30.11
CA PRO A 60 1.14 5.26 29.36
C PRO A 60 -0.19 5.70 28.75
N LEU A 61 -0.99 6.48 29.49
CA LEU A 61 -2.26 7.03 29.00
C LEU A 61 -2.03 8.06 27.88
N GLY A 62 -1.03 8.94 28.01
CA GLY A 62 -0.70 9.91 26.97
C GLY A 62 -0.23 9.23 25.68
N HIS A 63 0.59 8.19 25.81
CA HIS A 63 1.04 7.38 24.68
C HIS A 63 -0.14 6.70 23.98
N LEU A 64 -1.02 6.04 24.72
CA LEU A 64 -2.22 5.43 24.16
C LEU A 64 -3.11 6.46 23.47
N GLY A 65 -3.29 7.63 24.07
CA GLY A 65 -4.07 8.73 23.49
C GLY A 65 -3.51 9.21 22.16
N VAL A 66 -2.19 9.41 22.06
CA VAL A 66 -1.52 9.82 20.81
C VAL A 66 -1.68 8.76 19.71
N LEU A 67 -1.49 7.48 20.04
CA LEU A 67 -1.66 6.40 19.07
C LEU A 67 -3.12 6.29 18.61
N ALA A 68 -4.08 6.33 19.53
CA ALA A 68 -5.50 6.26 19.20
C ALA A 68 -5.92 7.44 18.32
N ALA A 69 -5.51 8.67 18.66
CA ALA A 69 -5.79 9.85 17.85
C ALA A 69 -5.16 9.73 16.45
N GLY A 70 -3.91 9.28 16.36
CA GLY A 70 -3.24 9.03 15.09
C GLY A 70 -3.97 8.02 14.21
N VAL A 71 -4.40 6.89 14.79
CA VAL A 71 -5.17 5.86 14.09
C VAL A 71 -6.51 6.40 13.60
N VAL A 72 -7.22 7.19 14.42
CA VAL A 72 -8.48 7.83 14.01
C VAL A 72 -8.26 8.76 12.82
N VAL A 73 -7.24 9.63 12.88
CA VAL A 73 -6.90 10.53 11.75
C VAL A 73 -6.53 9.74 10.50
N ALA A 74 -5.71 8.70 10.64
CA ALA A 74 -5.33 7.84 9.50
C ALA A 74 -6.54 7.10 8.91
N ALA A 75 -7.44 6.61 9.74
CA ALA A 75 -8.68 5.96 9.31
C ALA A 75 -9.61 6.93 8.57
N LEU A 76 -9.79 8.15 9.09
CA LEU A 76 -10.57 9.19 8.41
C LEU A 76 -9.95 9.54 7.04
N ALA A 77 -8.64 9.75 6.98
CA ALA A 77 -7.94 10.01 5.72
C ALA A 77 -8.04 8.83 4.74
N ALA A 78 -7.97 7.60 5.23
CA ALA A 78 -8.14 6.40 4.42
C ALA A 78 -9.55 6.31 3.84
N VAL A 79 -10.58 6.54 4.66
CA VAL A 79 -11.98 6.58 4.23
C VAL A 79 -12.17 7.65 3.16
N LEU A 80 -11.63 8.86 3.36
CA LEU A 80 -11.70 9.94 2.36
C LEU A 80 -11.05 9.54 1.03
N ASN A 81 -9.90 8.86 1.07
CA ASN A 81 -9.24 8.34 -0.13
C ASN A 81 -10.05 7.22 -0.81
N LEU A 82 -10.78 6.42 -0.04
CA LEU A 82 -11.66 5.35 -0.55
C LEU A 82 -13.01 5.85 -1.07
N ARG A 83 -13.45 7.08 -0.78
CA ARG A 83 -14.73 7.61 -1.31
C ARG A 83 -14.81 7.59 -2.83
N GLY A 84 -13.66 7.61 -3.52
CA GLY A 84 -13.57 7.49 -4.98
C GLY A 84 -13.37 6.06 -5.48
N PHE A 85 -13.47 5.04 -4.62
CA PHE A 85 -13.31 3.65 -5.02
C PHE A 85 -14.45 3.22 -5.95
N ARG A 86 -14.07 2.65 -7.10
CA ARG A 86 -15.00 2.15 -8.10
C ARG A 86 -14.48 0.82 -8.64
N GLN A 87 -15.32 -0.21 -8.59
CA GLN A 87 -14.95 -1.48 -9.20
C GLN A 87 -14.69 -1.29 -10.71
N PRO A 88 -13.53 -1.77 -11.22
CA PRO A 88 -13.22 -1.70 -12.64
C PRO A 88 -14.30 -2.42 -13.47
N SER A 89 -14.85 -1.71 -14.43
CA SER A 89 -15.83 -2.28 -15.36
C SER A 89 -15.16 -3.24 -16.35
N PHE A 90 -15.96 -4.12 -16.94
CA PHE A 90 -15.48 -5.05 -17.97
C PHE A 90 -14.76 -4.32 -19.11
N THR A 91 -15.30 -3.19 -19.58
CA THR A 91 -14.72 -2.39 -20.66
C THR A 91 -13.37 -1.81 -20.28
N GLU A 92 -13.23 -1.29 -19.06
CA GLU A 92 -11.96 -0.72 -18.57
C GLU A 92 -10.87 -1.80 -18.42
N ILE A 93 -11.23 -2.99 -17.92
CA ILE A 93 -10.30 -4.11 -17.78
C ILE A 93 -9.81 -4.58 -19.16
N ASN A 94 -10.71 -4.78 -20.12
CA ASN A 94 -10.31 -5.19 -21.47
C ASN A 94 -9.47 -4.11 -22.16
N THR A 95 -9.86 -2.83 -22.05
CA THR A 95 -9.12 -1.70 -22.62
C THR A 95 -7.70 -1.65 -22.06
N ARG A 96 -7.57 -1.80 -20.74
CA ARG A 96 -6.26 -1.79 -20.09
C ARG A 96 -5.38 -2.96 -20.52
N LEU A 97 -5.93 -4.17 -20.52
CA LEU A 97 -5.20 -5.35 -20.99
C LEU A 97 -4.79 -5.21 -22.47
N ALA A 98 -5.59 -4.54 -23.28
CA ALA A 98 -5.29 -4.28 -24.70
C ALA A 98 -4.10 -3.34 -24.84
N LEU A 99 -4.14 -2.21 -24.12
CA LEU A 99 -3.07 -1.23 -24.08
C LEU A 99 -1.75 -1.85 -23.59
N ASP A 100 -1.79 -2.65 -22.52
CA ASP A 100 -0.59 -3.33 -21.97
C ASP A 100 0.03 -4.35 -22.94
N ASN A 101 -0.72 -4.82 -23.94
CA ASN A 101 -0.27 -5.78 -24.95
C ASN A 101 -0.14 -5.17 -26.37
N GLY A 102 -0.38 -3.86 -26.53
CA GLY A 102 -0.31 -3.18 -27.83
C GLY A 102 -1.36 -3.66 -28.85
N VAL A 103 -2.51 -4.15 -28.38
CA VAL A 103 -3.62 -4.64 -29.23
C VAL A 103 -4.89 -3.83 -28.99
N THR A 104 -5.87 -3.95 -29.88
CA THR A 104 -7.17 -3.30 -29.67
C THR A 104 -8.10 -4.15 -28.80
N PRO A 105 -9.07 -3.56 -28.07
CA PRO A 105 -10.02 -4.30 -27.24
C PRO A 105 -10.85 -5.32 -28.03
N GLU A 106 -11.16 -5.04 -29.30
CA GLU A 106 -11.93 -5.94 -30.18
C GLU A 106 -11.16 -7.24 -30.44
N VAL A 107 -9.83 -7.14 -30.63
CA VAL A 107 -8.95 -8.31 -30.80
C VAL A 107 -8.97 -9.18 -29.55
N LEU A 108 -8.95 -8.60 -28.35
CA LEU A 108 -9.05 -9.34 -27.09
C LEU A 108 -10.38 -10.07 -26.94
N ILE A 109 -11.49 -9.44 -27.34
CA ILE A 109 -12.81 -10.08 -27.34
C ILE A 109 -12.81 -11.27 -28.30
N GLY A 110 -12.24 -11.11 -29.50
CA GLY A 110 -12.10 -12.20 -30.47
C GLY A 110 -11.28 -13.39 -29.96
N LEU A 111 -10.30 -13.17 -29.07
CA LEU A 111 -9.52 -14.26 -28.45
C LEU A 111 -10.36 -15.19 -27.56
N ARG A 112 -11.55 -14.77 -27.10
CA ARG A 112 -12.47 -15.65 -26.34
C ARG A 112 -12.93 -16.85 -27.17
N HIS A 113 -13.01 -16.68 -28.48
CA HIS A 113 -13.48 -17.70 -29.42
C HIS A 113 -12.35 -18.54 -30.03
N LYS A 114 -11.08 -18.20 -29.78
CA LYS A 114 -9.93 -18.97 -30.29
C LYS A 114 -9.59 -20.15 -29.38
N THR A 115 -9.36 -21.32 -29.97
CA THR A 115 -8.95 -22.55 -29.27
C THR A 115 -7.56 -22.44 -28.64
N LYS A 116 -6.64 -21.72 -29.30
CA LYS A 116 -5.30 -21.40 -28.77
C LYS A 116 -5.21 -19.91 -28.48
N GLN A 117 -5.11 -19.56 -27.19
CA GLN A 117 -4.92 -18.19 -26.73
C GLN A 117 -3.44 -17.90 -26.46
N PRO A 118 -2.92 -16.74 -26.91
CA PRO A 118 -1.56 -16.31 -26.58
C PRO A 118 -1.42 -16.01 -25.08
N SER A 119 -0.20 -16.02 -24.56
CA SER A 119 0.08 -15.46 -23.23
C SER A 119 0.03 -13.94 -23.30
N LEU A 120 -0.84 -13.33 -22.51
CA LEU A 120 -0.94 -11.87 -22.40
C LEU A 120 -0.09 -11.38 -21.23
N LYS A 121 0.57 -10.25 -21.43
CA LYS A 121 1.28 -9.51 -20.37
C LYS A 121 0.26 -8.80 -19.50
N ILE A 122 0.39 -8.96 -18.19
CA ILE A 122 -0.38 -8.19 -17.21
C ILE A 122 0.47 -6.97 -16.87
N GLY A 123 -0.09 -5.76 -17.06
CA GLY A 123 0.61 -4.53 -16.69
C GLY A 123 0.93 -4.47 -15.20
N LYS A 124 2.02 -3.78 -14.86
CA LYS A 124 2.36 -3.50 -13.45
C LYS A 124 1.38 -2.48 -12.88
N ALA A 125 1.23 -2.50 -11.54
CA ALA A 125 0.50 -1.47 -10.84
C ALA A 125 1.15 -0.10 -11.12
N LYS A 126 0.36 0.84 -11.65
CA LYS A 126 0.75 2.23 -11.87
C LYS A 126 0.71 2.95 -10.51
N ALA A 127 1.74 3.75 -10.25
CA ALA A 127 1.93 4.38 -8.95
C ALA A 127 0.80 5.38 -8.65
N GLY A 128 -0.15 4.99 -7.81
CA GLY A 128 -1.20 5.87 -7.26
C GLY A 128 -0.77 6.61 -5.99
N MET A 129 0.42 6.32 -5.43
CA MET A 129 0.85 6.87 -4.13
C MET A 129 0.92 8.40 -4.08
N ALA A 130 1.17 9.07 -5.21
CA ALA A 130 1.16 10.54 -5.26
C ALA A 130 -0.23 11.13 -4.93
N LYS A 131 -1.32 10.38 -5.19
CA LYS A 131 -2.68 10.80 -4.84
C LYS A 131 -2.93 10.71 -3.33
N GLY A 132 -2.40 9.68 -2.67
CA GLY A 132 -2.53 9.49 -1.21
C GLY A 132 -1.58 10.35 -0.39
N ASP A 133 -0.50 10.84 -0.99
CA ASP A 133 0.52 11.70 -0.38
C ASP A 133 0.88 12.87 -1.34
N PRO A 134 -0.02 13.87 -1.47
CA PRO A 134 0.15 14.98 -2.40
C PRO A 134 1.26 15.95 -1.97
N LEU A 135 1.50 16.05 -0.66
CA LEU A 135 2.55 16.91 -0.08
C LEU A 135 3.90 16.19 0.03
N ALA A 136 3.98 14.94 -0.44
CA ALA A 136 5.19 14.13 -0.42
C ALA A 136 5.79 13.96 1.00
N LEU A 137 4.93 13.89 2.02
CA LEU A 137 5.27 13.76 3.44
C LEU A 137 6.15 12.54 3.72
N ARG A 138 6.09 11.51 2.89
CA ARG A 138 7.00 10.35 3.00
C ARG A 138 8.47 10.76 2.93
N TYR A 139 8.83 11.72 2.08
CA TYR A 139 10.21 12.18 1.99
C TYR A 139 10.59 13.03 3.20
N LEU A 140 9.66 13.83 3.71
CA LEU A 140 9.87 14.56 4.96
C LEU A 140 10.18 13.59 6.11
N MET A 141 9.45 12.48 6.22
CA MET A 141 9.73 11.45 7.23
C MET A 141 11.13 10.84 7.06
N LEU A 142 11.53 10.51 5.84
CA LEU A 142 12.87 9.99 5.56
C LEU A 142 13.97 11.01 5.92
N ILE A 143 13.75 12.29 5.63
CA ILE A 143 14.67 13.37 5.98
C ILE A 143 14.79 13.49 7.50
N LEU A 144 13.67 13.53 8.22
CA LEU A 144 13.66 13.62 9.68
C LEU A 144 14.30 12.40 10.35
N PHE A 145 14.06 11.20 9.80
CA PHE A 145 14.69 9.96 10.26
C PHE A 145 16.21 10.00 10.06
N GLY A 146 16.65 10.40 8.87
CA GLY A 146 18.08 10.56 8.55
C GLY A 146 18.74 11.62 9.42
N PHE A 147 18.07 12.75 9.67
CA PHE A 147 18.58 13.79 10.55
C PHE A 147 18.69 13.32 12.01
N GLY A 148 17.69 12.56 12.50
CA GLY A 148 17.78 11.91 13.81
C GLY A 148 18.96 10.95 13.89
N TYR A 149 19.25 10.22 12.81
CA TYR A 149 20.36 9.27 12.77
C TYR A 149 21.71 9.99 12.79
N LEU A 150 21.83 11.09 12.06
CA LEU A 150 23.06 11.89 12.04
C LEU A 150 23.32 12.60 13.38
N THR A 151 22.28 13.00 14.10
CA THR A 151 22.41 13.76 15.36
C THR A 151 22.56 12.86 16.58
N GLN A 152 21.85 11.74 16.64
CA GLN A 152 21.83 10.83 17.80
C GLN A 152 22.65 9.56 17.59
N GLY A 153 23.06 9.29 16.34
CA GLY A 153 23.64 8.02 15.95
C GLY A 153 22.60 6.91 15.77
N PRO A 154 23.06 5.64 15.62
CA PRO A 154 22.18 4.49 15.50
C PRO A 154 21.40 4.25 16.79
N VAL A 155 20.07 4.28 16.69
CA VAL A 155 19.15 3.97 17.79
C VAL A 155 18.77 2.48 17.75
N PRO A 156 18.71 1.77 18.89
CA PRO A 156 18.32 0.36 18.92
C PRO A 156 16.88 0.16 18.46
N LEU A 157 16.63 -0.93 17.72
CA LEU A 157 15.31 -1.27 17.22
C LEU A 157 14.27 -1.44 18.34
N SER A 158 14.69 -1.83 19.53
CA SER A 158 13.82 -1.96 20.71
C SER A 158 13.20 -0.62 21.12
N GLN A 159 13.95 0.49 21.01
CA GLN A 159 13.43 1.82 21.30
C GLN A 159 12.33 2.19 20.30
N ILE A 160 12.56 1.97 19.00
CA ILE A 160 11.56 2.24 17.96
C ILE A 160 10.32 1.35 18.15
N ALA A 161 10.51 0.05 18.43
CA ALA A 161 9.43 -0.90 18.64
C ALA A 161 8.57 -0.54 19.87
N SER A 162 9.19 -0.01 20.94
CA SER A 162 8.48 0.38 22.16
C SER A 162 7.43 1.48 21.92
N ALA A 163 7.60 2.31 20.90
CA ALA A 163 6.62 3.33 20.54
C ALA A 163 5.30 2.76 19.99
N TYR A 164 5.28 1.49 19.60
CA TYR A 164 4.05 0.78 19.21
C TYR A 164 3.44 -0.01 20.38
N MET A 165 4.09 -0.01 21.54
CA MET A 165 3.69 -0.77 22.73
C MET A 165 3.39 0.19 23.90
N PRO A 166 2.21 0.84 23.92
CA PRO A 166 1.90 1.89 24.90
C PRO A 166 1.89 1.42 26.36
N LEU A 167 1.73 0.11 26.59
CA LEU A 167 1.66 -0.51 27.91
C LEU A 167 3.02 -1.07 28.39
N HIS A 168 4.00 -1.24 27.50
CA HIS A 168 5.31 -1.80 27.84
C HIS A 168 6.40 -0.80 27.45
N LYS A 169 6.84 0.00 28.43
CA LYS A 169 7.88 1.03 28.21
C LYS A 169 9.26 0.48 28.56
N GLY A 170 10.16 0.47 27.59
CA GLY A 170 11.60 0.31 27.85
C GLY A 170 12.23 1.63 28.29
N ALA A 171 13.35 1.58 29.01
CA ALA A 171 14.10 2.79 29.37
C ALA A 171 14.75 3.43 28.11
N PRO A 172 14.72 4.76 27.94
CA PRO A 172 15.32 5.42 26.78
C PRO A 172 16.86 5.41 26.87
N VAL A 173 17.52 5.26 25.71
CA VAL A 173 19.00 5.19 25.60
C VAL A 173 19.68 6.44 26.15
N VAL A 174 19.09 7.62 25.97
CA VAL A 174 19.65 8.88 26.47
C VAL A 174 19.74 8.91 27.99
N LEU A 175 18.75 8.35 28.70
CA LEU A 175 18.81 8.24 30.17
C LEU A 175 19.78 7.13 30.59
N ALA A 176 19.83 6.01 29.86
CA ALA A 176 20.76 4.93 30.15
C ALA A 176 22.24 5.35 29.99
N GLN A 177 22.57 6.22 29.02
CA GLN A 177 23.92 6.76 28.85
C GLN A 177 24.28 7.78 29.94
N LEU A 178 23.32 8.58 30.42
CA LEU A 178 23.53 9.52 31.53
C LEU A 178 23.76 8.80 32.87
N ASP A 179 23.09 7.69 33.11
CA ASP A 179 23.32 6.86 34.32
C ASP A 179 24.64 6.08 34.24
N ALA A 180 25.07 5.64 33.05
CA ALA A 180 26.34 4.93 32.87
C ALA A 180 27.59 5.85 32.93
N SER A 181 27.40 7.17 32.97
CA SER A 181 28.47 8.18 33.04
C SER A 181 28.54 8.90 34.40
N ARG A 182 27.80 8.43 35.39
CA ARG A 182 27.91 8.79 36.82
C ARG A 182 28.53 7.66 37.61
#